data_AF-A0A0F9MZP2-F1
#
_entry.id   AF-A0A0F9MZP2-F1
#
_cell.length_a   1.000
_cell.length_b   1.000
_cell.length_c   1.000
_cell.angle_alpha   90.00
_cell.angle_beta   90.00
_cell.angle_gamma   90.00
#
_symmetry.space_group_name_H-M   'P 1'
#
loop_
_entity.id
_entity.type
_entity.pdbx_description
1 polymer ?
#
loop_
_entity_poly.entity_id
_entity_poly.type
_entity_poly.pdbx_seq_one_letter_code
_entity_poly.pdbx_strand_id
1 'polypeptide(L)'
;MKLRNNYAPWGCLLSSAAMVLDLTNEELIKLIGHDGGDIVFPGMPEPSKRQGFHIQEIIDIAVKLGYSVMAIEVMPASTTDGENNFDIKIEDHHKRLMGHMNDHTGIITGRGRRWPHAVAWDGEKVFDPVGKIYDFDDIKMGVQIFYRFSKIK
;
A
#
# COMPACT_ATOMS: atom_id res chain seq x y z
N MET A 1 14.82 5.61 1.01
CA MET A 1 14.18 4.47 0.31
C MET A 1 14.81 4.29 -1.07
N LYS A 2 14.80 3.09 -1.68
CA LYS A 2 15.29 2.88 -3.07
C LYS A 2 14.14 2.42 -3.97
N LEU A 3 13.99 3.03 -5.14
CA LEU A 3 12.98 2.65 -6.12
C LEU A 3 13.17 1.20 -6.58
N ARG A 4 12.08 0.44 -6.59
CA ARG A 4 11.99 -0.92 -7.12
C ARG A 4 10.81 -0.98 -8.08
N ASN A 5 11.07 -1.45 -9.29
CA ASN A 5 10.00 -1.67 -10.26
C ASN A 5 9.14 -2.86 -9.84
N ASN A 6 7.92 -2.89 -10.38
CA ASN A 6 7.01 -4.02 -10.27
C ASN A 6 7.74 -5.31 -10.63
N TYR A 7 7.69 -6.27 -9.69
CA TYR A 7 8.07 -7.66 -9.95
C TYR A 7 7.21 -8.27 -11.07
N ALA A 8 5.89 -7.99 -11.04
CA ALA A 8 4.90 -8.45 -12.01
C ALA A 8 3.74 -7.43 -12.11
N PRO A 9 2.85 -7.51 -13.12
CA PRO A 9 1.70 -6.60 -13.25
C PRO A 9 0.75 -6.54 -12.05
N TRP A 10 0.68 -7.58 -11.23
CA TRP A 10 -0.11 -7.65 -9.98
C TRP A 10 0.72 -7.33 -8.72
N GLY A 11 2.00 -7.01 -8.87
CA GLY A 11 2.98 -6.91 -7.79
C GLY A 11 3.16 -5.54 -7.15
N CYS A 12 2.29 -4.55 -7.43
CA CYS A 12 2.47 -3.18 -6.94
C CYS A 12 2.57 -3.09 -5.41
N LEU A 13 1.76 -3.86 -4.69
CA LEU A 13 1.81 -3.92 -3.23
C LEU A 13 3.10 -4.55 -2.72
N LEU A 14 3.50 -5.70 -3.30
CA LEU A 14 4.75 -6.38 -2.96
C LEU A 14 5.96 -5.46 -3.16
N SER A 15 6.07 -4.83 -4.33
CA SER A 15 7.21 -3.96 -4.64
C SER A 15 7.22 -2.71 -3.77
N SER A 16 6.05 -2.16 -3.42
CA SER A 16 5.97 -1.05 -2.46
C SER A 16 6.41 -1.48 -1.06
N ALA A 17 5.97 -2.65 -0.60
CA ALA A 17 6.37 -3.19 0.69
C ALA A 17 7.88 -3.50 0.76
N ALA A 18 8.46 -4.06 -0.31
CA ALA A 18 9.89 -4.30 -0.42
C ALA A 18 10.70 -2.99 -0.30
N MET A 19 10.21 -1.88 -0.87
CA MET A 19 10.83 -0.56 -0.70
C MET A 19 10.75 -0.04 0.73
N VAL A 20 9.60 -0.19 1.40
CA VAL A 20 9.37 0.27 2.77
C VAL A 20 10.18 -0.53 3.80
N LEU A 21 10.26 -1.84 3.62
CA LEU A 21 10.95 -2.75 4.54
C LEU A 21 12.46 -2.90 4.24
N ASP A 22 12.95 -2.24 3.19
CA ASP A 22 14.31 -2.36 2.68
C ASP A 22 14.73 -3.80 2.36
N LEU A 23 13.82 -4.53 1.69
CA LEU A 23 14.02 -5.91 1.21
C LEU A 23 13.97 -5.96 -0.31
N THR A 24 14.44 -7.04 -0.92
CA THR A 24 14.16 -7.35 -2.32
C THR A 24 12.76 -7.95 -2.49
N ASN A 25 12.25 -7.94 -3.74
CA ASN A 25 10.98 -8.61 -4.05
C ASN A 25 11.10 -10.11 -3.76
N GLU A 26 12.26 -10.71 -4.06
CA GLU A 26 12.54 -12.14 -3.86
C GLU A 26 12.59 -12.51 -2.38
N GLU A 27 13.21 -11.68 -1.55
CA GLU A 27 13.24 -11.86 -0.09
C GLU A 27 11.83 -11.80 0.48
N LEU A 28 11.03 -10.82 0.04
CA LEU A 28 9.67 -10.66 0.53
C LEU A 28 8.75 -11.79 0.06
N ILE A 29 8.85 -12.23 -1.21
CA ILE A 29 8.14 -13.42 -1.73
C ILE A 29 8.48 -14.66 -0.90
N LYS A 30 9.76 -14.85 -0.55
CA LYS A 30 10.19 -15.98 0.30
C LYS A 30 9.56 -15.92 1.70
N LEU A 31 9.39 -14.73 2.26
CA LEU A 31 8.75 -14.53 3.56
C LEU A 31 7.22 -14.73 3.51
N ILE A 32 6.58 -14.33 2.40
CA ILE A 32 5.13 -14.50 2.17
C ILE A 32 4.79 -15.97 1.89
N GLY A 33 5.59 -16.63 1.05
CA GLY A 33 5.38 -18.02 0.64
C GLY A 33 4.73 -18.21 -0.73
N HIS A 34 4.40 -17.13 -1.46
CA HIS A 34 3.95 -17.16 -2.86
C HIS A 34 4.32 -15.88 -3.59
N ASP A 35 4.28 -15.92 -4.92
CA ASP A 35 4.54 -14.79 -5.83
C ASP A 35 3.26 -14.07 -6.31
N GLY A 36 2.09 -14.55 -5.86
CA GLY A 36 0.77 -14.02 -6.19
C GLY A 36 0.33 -14.29 -7.63
N GLY A 37 1.07 -15.12 -8.36
CA GLY A 37 0.86 -15.41 -9.78
C GLY A 37 -0.28 -16.37 -10.07
N ASP A 38 -0.83 -17.07 -9.07
CA ASP A 38 -1.91 -18.03 -9.26
C ASP A 38 -3.16 -17.37 -9.84
N ILE A 39 -3.83 -18.08 -10.75
CA ILE A 39 -5.10 -17.61 -11.35
C ILE A 39 -6.24 -18.03 -10.44
N VAL A 40 -6.84 -17.05 -9.77
CA VAL A 40 -7.97 -17.27 -8.85
C VAL A 40 -9.29 -16.74 -9.39
N PHE A 41 -9.27 -15.81 -10.35
CA PHE A 41 -10.46 -15.28 -11.03
C PHE A 41 -10.34 -15.42 -12.56
N PRO A 42 -10.49 -16.62 -13.13
CA PRO A 42 -10.17 -16.91 -14.53
C PRO A 42 -10.97 -16.07 -15.56
N GLY A 43 -12.13 -15.54 -15.18
CA GLY A 43 -12.95 -14.68 -16.05
C GLY A 43 -12.53 -13.20 -16.12
N MET A 44 -11.55 -12.78 -15.31
CA MET A 44 -11.10 -11.39 -15.24
C MET A 44 -9.88 -11.13 -16.16
N PRO A 45 -9.65 -9.89 -16.62
CA PRO A 45 -8.42 -9.53 -17.32
C PRO A 45 -7.20 -9.44 -16.38
N GLU A 46 -5.99 -9.45 -16.94
CA GLU A 46 -4.77 -9.09 -16.19
C GLU A 46 -4.82 -7.62 -15.71
N PRO A 47 -4.32 -7.30 -14.50
CA PRO A 47 -3.78 -8.22 -13.48
C PRO A 47 -4.86 -8.82 -12.57
N SER A 48 -6.13 -8.42 -12.68
CA SER A 48 -7.22 -8.77 -11.75
C SER A 48 -7.60 -10.25 -11.69
N LYS A 49 -7.12 -11.09 -12.60
CA LYS A 49 -7.32 -12.55 -12.51
C LYS A 49 -6.38 -13.26 -11.54
N ARG A 50 -5.31 -12.58 -11.12
CA ARG A 50 -4.23 -13.12 -10.30
C ARG A 50 -4.58 -13.01 -8.82
N GLN A 51 -4.02 -13.89 -8.00
CA GLN A 51 -4.14 -13.83 -6.55
C GLN A 51 -3.64 -12.48 -6.00
N GLY A 52 -2.52 -12.00 -6.53
CA GLY A 52 -1.90 -10.78 -6.06
C GLY A 52 -1.39 -10.91 -4.62
N PHE A 53 -1.40 -9.79 -3.90
CA PHE A 53 -0.98 -9.71 -2.51
C PHE A 53 -2.00 -8.90 -1.73
N HIS A 54 -2.24 -9.28 -0.49
CA HIS A 54 -3.09 -8.57 0.45
C HIS A 54 -2.24 -7.84 1.50
N ILE A 55 -2.71 -6.69 1.98
CA ILE A 55 -1.96 -5.87 2.94
C ILE A 55 -1.69 -6.63 4.26
N GLN A 56 -2.57 -7.55 4.65
CA GLN A 56 -2.38 -8.35 5.87
C GLN A 56 -1.14 -9.23 5.80
N GLU A 57 -0.79 -9.75 4.62
CA GLU A 57 0.43 -10.55 4.43
C GLU A 57 1.68 -9.70 4.68
N ILE A 58 1.63 -8.44 4.23
CA ILE A 58 2.69 -7.46 4.46
C ILE A 58 2.77 -7.06 5.94
N ILE A 59 1.62 -6.85 6.58
CA ILE A 59 1.55 -6.50 8.01
C ILE A 59 2.13 -7.63 8.87
N ASP A 60 1.77 -8.88 8.61
CA ASP A 60 2.28 -10.04 9.34
C ASP A 60 3.82 -10.14 9.25
N ILE A 61 4.38 -9.85 8.08
CA ILE A 61 5.84 -9.81 7.89
C ILE A 61 6.46 -8.61 8.59
N ALA A 62 5.87 -7.42 8.45
CA ALA A 62 6.36 -6.21 9.09
C ALA A 62 6.44 -6.38 10.61
N VAL A 63 5.40 -6.95 11.22
CA VAL A 63 5.35 -7.26 12.66
C VAL A 63 6.46 -8.24 13.05
N LYS A 64 6.68 -9.32 12.29
CA LYS A 64 7.79 -10.26 12.52
C LYS A 64 9.17 -9.60 12.40
N LEU A 65 9.30 -8.57 11.57
CA LEU A 65 10.52 -7.77 11.40
C LEU A 65 10.68 -6.64 12.43
N GLY A 66 9.78 -6.56 13.42
CA GLY A 66 9.85 -5.56 14.49
C GLY A 66 9.29 -4.19 14.09
N TYR A 67 8.33 -4.15 13.18
CA TYR A 67 7.58 -2.93 12.85
C TYR A 67 6.17 -2.98 13.42
N SER A 68 5.65 -1.82 13.83
CA SER A 68 4.23 -1.58 13.95
C SER A 68 3.71 -1.00 12.64
N VAL A 69 2.52 -1.43 12.19
CA VAL A 69 1.84 -0.87 11.03
C VAL A 69 0.49 -0.30 11.46
N MET A 70 0.21 0.95 11.05
CA MET A 70 -1.05 1.64 11.35
C MET A 70 -1.73 2.05 10.05
N ALA A 71 -2.99 1.66 9.88
CA ALA A 71 -3.82 2.07 8.74
C ALA A 71 -4.45 3.43 9.02
N ILE A 72 -4.21 4.39 8.13
CA ILE A 72 -4.78 5.74 8.15
C ILE A 72 -5.63 5.90 6.89
N GLU A 73 -6.94 5.69 7.02
CA GLU A 73 -7.89 5.92 5.94
C GLU A 73 -7.96 7.42 5.61
N VAL A 74 -8.07 7.81 4.34
CA VAL A 74 -8.23 9.24 3.99
C VAL A 74 -9.59 9.75 4.43
N MET A 75 -10.63 8.99 4.09
CA MET A 75 -12.03 9.27 4.40
C MET A 75 -12.56 8.14 5.29
N PRO A 76 -12.26 8.17 6.60
CA PRO A 76 -12.69 7.09 7.48
C PRO A 76 -14.20 7.10 7.68
N ALA A 77 -14.79 5.92 7.64
CA ALA A 77 -16.20 5.70 7.85
C ALA A 77 -16.42 4.49 8.75
N SER A 78 -17.50 4.51 9.53
CA SER A 78 -17.95 3.36 10.29
C SER A 78 -19.12 2.71 9.56
N THR A 79 -19.04 1.40 9.33
CA THR A 79 -20.16 0.60 8.87
C THR A 79 -20.39 -0.54 9.85
N THR A 80 -21.55 -0.56 10.49
CA THR A 80 -21.90 -1.60 11.47
C THR A 80 -22.70 -2.74 10.81
N ASP A 81 -23.50 -2.41 9.80
CA ASP A 81 -24.38 -3.35 9.08
C ASP A 81 -23.87 -3.72 7.68
N GLY A 82 -22.77 -3.12 7.23
CA GLY A 82 -22.21 -3.33 5.89
C GLY A 82 -22.96 -2.62 4.76
N GLU A 83 -24.04 -1.91 5.07
CA GLU A 83 -24.88 -1.20 4.10
C GLU A 83 -24.79 0.32 4.29
N ASN A 84 -24.83 0.77 5.54
CA ASN A 84 -24.81 2.17 5.92
C ASN A 84 -23.39 2.59 6.32
N ASN A 85 -22.92 3.67 5.72
CA ASN A 85 -21.65 4.31 6.07
C ASN A 85 -21.93 5.58 6.88
N PHE A 86 -21.38 5.62 8.09
CA PHE A 86 -21.31 6.82 8.90
C PHE A 86 -19.92 7.44 8.74
N ASP A 87 -19.83 8.51 7.95
CA ASP A 87 -18.59 9.24 7.75
C ASP A 87 -18.14 9.88 9.07
N ILE A 88 -16.90 9.61 9.47
CA ILE A 88 -16.33 10.19 10.68
C ILE A 88 -15.99 11.65 10.38
N LYS A 89 -16.63 12.57 11.11
CA LYS A 89 -16.42 14.02 10.95
C LYS A 89 -14.99 14.40 11.30
N ILE A 90 -14.25 14.84 10.29
CA ILE A 90 -12.91 15.39 10.41
C ILE A 90 -12.93 16.77 9.73
N GLU A 91 -12.41 17.78 10.43
CA GLU A 91 -12.40 19.16 9.93
C GLU A 91 -11.57 19.31 8.64
N ASP A 92 -10.41 18.65 8.58
CA ASP A 92 -9.53 18.66 7.42
C ASP A 92 -8.83 17.29 7.26
N HIS A 93 -9.37 16.47 6.34
CA HIS A 93 -8.84 15.14 6.04
C HIS A 93 -7.41 15.19 5.48
N HIS A 94 -7.10 16.21 4.67
CA HIS A 94 -5.79 16.34 4.04
C HIS A 94 -4.73 16.67 5.10
N LYS A 95 -4.98 17.67 5.95
CA LYS A 95 -4.08 18.03 7.05
C LYS A 95 -3.87 16.86 8.01
N ARG A 96 -4.92 16.08 8.31
CA ARG A 96 -4.81 14.88 9.13
C ARG A 96 -3.89 13.84 8.48
N LEU A 97 -4.14 13.50 7.22
CA LEU A 97 -3.34 12.53 6.47
C LEU A 97 -1.87 12.96 6.42
N MET A 98 -1.60 14.21 6.03
CA MET A 98 -0.24 14.75 5.97
C MET A 98 0.46 14.75 7.33
N GLY A 99 -0.26 14.99 8.42
CA GLY A 99 0.28 14.86 9.78
C GLY A 99 0.76 13.43 10.13
N HIS A 100 0.17 12.40 9.53
CA HIS A 100 0.63 11.03 9.67
C HIS A 100 1.74 10.64 8.68
N MET A 101 1.75 11.26 7.49
CA MET A 101 2.70 10.94 6.42
C MET A 101 4.05 11.65 6.58
N ASN A 102 4.05 12.90 7.05
CA ASN A 102 5.29 13.67 7.25
C ASN A 102 6.22 12.92 8.22
N ASP A 103 7.48 12.76 7.84
CA ASP A 103 8.54 12.06 8.59
C ASP A 103 8.29 10.56 8.88
N HIS A 104 7.30 9.95 8.20
CA HIS A 104 7.00 8.53 8.36
C HIS A 104 7.02 7.80 7.02
N THR A 105 7.65 6.62 7.03
CA THR A 105 7.64 5.71 5.89
C THR A 105 6.35 4.90 5.85
N GLY A 106 5.85 4.60 4.66
CA GLY A 106 4.71 3.71 4.53
C GLY A 106 4.29 3.35 3.12
N ILE A 107 3.14 2.72 3.01
CA ILE A 107 2.53 2.33 1.73
C ILE A 107 1.24 3.13 1.56
N ILE A 108 1.09 3.78 0.42
CA ILE A 108 -0.13 4.46 0.03
C ILE A 108 -0.89 3.52 -0.92
N THR A 109 -2.16 3.27 -0.63
CA THR A 109 -3.05 2.45 -1.48
C THR A 109 -4.25 3.27 -1.92
N GLY A 110 -4.80 2.92 -3.07
CA GLY A 110 -5.98 3.57 -3.57
C GLY A 110 -6.41 3.09 -4.95
N ARG A 111 -7.30 3.87 -5.55
CA ARG A 111 -7.87 3.57 -6.87
C ARG A 111 -7.02 4.21 -7.96
N GLY A 112 -6.24 3.39 -8.66
CA GLY A 112 -5.57 3.80 -9.90
C GLY A 112 -6.55 3.97 -11.07
N ARG A 113 -6.02 4.36 -12.23
CA ARG A 113 -6.83 4.64 -13.43
C ARG A 113 -7.69 3.46 -13.89
N ARG A 114 -7.18 2.23 -13.78
CA ARG A 114 -7.86 1.01 -14.24
C ARG A 114 -8.03 -0.02 -13.13
N TRP A 115 -7.03 -0.13 -12.26
CA TRP A 115 -6.95 -1.13 -11.19
C TRP A 115 -6.57 -0.44 -9.88
N PRO A 116 -6.86 -1.06 -8.72
CA PRO A 116 -6.24 -0.66 -7.46
C PRO A 116 -4.71 -0.60 -7.61
N HIS A 117 -4.08 0.34 -6.92
CA HIS A 117 -2.64 0.57 -7.00
C HIS A 117 -2.06 0.83 -5.62
N ALA A 118 -0.79 0.50 -5.46
CA ALA A 118 -0.01 0.75 -4.26
C ALA A 118 1.33 1.38 -4.64
N VAL A 119 1.74 2.36 -3.85
CA VAL A 119 3.04 3.05 -3.98
C VAL A 119 3.70 3.16 -2.61
N ALA A 120 5.02 3.24 -2.57
CA ALA A 120 5.75 3.48 -1.33
C ALA A 120 5.95 4.98 -1.09
N TRP A 121 6.12 5.34 0.18
CA TRP A 121 6.31 6.70 0.65
C TRP A 121 7.43 6.70 1.70
N ASP A 122 8.39 7.62 1.59
CA ASP A 122 9.55 7.69 2.49
C ASP A 122 9.52 8.85 3.49
N GLY A 123 8.41 9.59 3.55
CA GLY A 123 8.29 10.82 4.34
C GLY A 123 8.34 12.09 3.49
N GLU A 124 8.83 12.00 2.25
CA GLU A 124 8.99 13.15 1.35
C GLU A 124 8.52 12.87 -0.09
N LYS A 125 8.89 11.72 -0.65
CA LYS A 125 8.62 11.36 -2.05
C LYS A 125 7.80 10.08 -2.15
N VAL A 126 7.01 10.01 -3.22
CA VAL A 126 6.33 8.80 -3.64
C VAL A 126 7.26 7.99 -4.54
N PHE A 127 7.42 6.70 -4.24
CA PHE A 127 8.14 5.72 -5.04
C PHE A 127 7.14 4.76 -5.67
N ASP A 128 6.87 4.97 -6.95
CA ASP A 128 5.87 4.21 -7.69
C ASP A 128 6.51 3.00 -8.39
N PRO A 129 6.06 1.77 -8.11
CA PRO A 129 6.57 0.56 -8.75
C PRO A 129 6.51 0.54 -10.29
N VAL A 130 5.80 1.48 -10.93
CA VAL A 130 5.87 1.68 -12.39
C VAL A 130 7.17 2.36 -12.87
N GLY A 131 8.11 2.61 -11.95
CA GLY A 131 9.44 3.16 -12.25
C GLY A 131 9.49 4.68 -12.20
N LYS A 132 8.70 5.32 -11.32
CA LYS A 132 8.66 6.78 -11.17
C LYS A 132 8.85 7.19 -9.72
N ILE A 133 9.44 8.36 -9.52
CA ILE A 133 9.52 9.06 -8.24
C ILE A 133 8.92 10.44 -8.44
N TYR A 134 8.02 10.86 -7.56
CA TYR A 134 7.32 12.14 -7.68
C TYR A 134 6.83 12.66 -6.32
N ASP A 135 6.43 13.93 -6.30
CA ASP A 135 5.83 14.58 -5.12
C ASP A 135 4.41 14.06 -4.85
N PHE A 136 3.95 14.13 -3.60
CA PHE A 136 2.62 13.63 -3.23
C PHE A 136 1.50 14.24 -4.10
N ASP A 137 1.57 15.54 -4.40
CA ASP A 137 0.57 16.26 -5.20
C ASP A 137 0.51 15.77 -6.67
N ASP A 138 1.55 15.08 -7.14
CA ASP A 138 1.59 14.52 -8.49
C ASP A 138 0.96 13.13 -8.62
N ILE A 139 0.53 12.53 -7.51
CA ILE A 139 -0.03 11.18 -7.50
C ILE A 139 -1.24 11.05 -8.44
N LYS A 140 -1.22 10.02 -9.30
CA LYS A 140 -2.28 9.76 -10.29
C LYS A 140 -3.18 8.59 -9.87
N MET A 141 -3.55 8.56 -8.60
CA MET A 141 -4.54 7.63 -8.03
C MET A 141 -5.36 8.33 -6.95
N GLY A 142 -6.61 7.91 -6.77
CA GLY A 142 -7.43 8.35 -5.64
C GLY A 142 -6.94 7.66 -4.38
N VAL A 143 -6.21 8.38 -3.53
CA VAL A 143 -5.64 7.85 -2.28
C VAL A 143 -6.77 7.44 -1.33
N GLN A 144 -6.68 6.23 -0.78
CA GLN A 144 -7.69 5.68 0.12
C GLN A 144 -7.12 5.38 1.51
N ILE A 145 -5.96 4.75 1.60
CA ILE A 145 -5.35 4.37 2.89
C ILE A 145 -3.84 4.55 2.82
N PHE A 146 -3.28 5.20 3.84
CA PHE A 146 -1.84 5.19 4.12
C PHE A 146 -1.55 4.22 5.26
N TYR A 147 -0.74 3.20 4.99
CA TYR A 147 -0.22 2.28 6.00
C TYR A 147 1.12 2.81 6.48
N ARG A 148 1.13 3.40 7.68
CA ARG A 148 2.33 3.92 8.32
C ARG A 148 3.13 2.79 8.96
N PHE A 149 4.42 2.71 8.66
CA PHE A 149 5.34 1.75 9.24
C PHE A 149 6.21 2.47 10.28
N SER A 150 6.42 1.86 11.44
CA SER A 150 7.28 2.41 12.48
C SER A 150 8.06 1.28 13.16
N LYS A 151 9.38 1.42 13.22
CA LYS A 151 10.24 0.40 13.84
C LYS A 151 10.05 0.45 15.35
N ILE A 152 9.76 -0.70 15.96
CA ILE A 152 9.63 -0.87 17.39
C ILE A 152 11.05 -0.88 17.97
N LYS A 153 11.31 0.00 18.94
CA LYS A 153 12.60 0.10 19.65
C LYS A 153 12.68 -0.93 20.75
#